data_AF-A0A2J6RGA4-F1
#
_entry.id   AF-A0A2J6RGA4-F1
#
_cell.length_a   1.000
_cell.length_b   1.000
_cell.length_c   1.000
_cell.angle_alpha   90.00
_cell.angle_beta   90.00
_cell.angle_gamma   90.00
#
_symmetry.space_group_name_H-M   'P 1'
#
loop_
_entity.id
_entity.type
_entity.pdbx_description
1 polymer ?
#
loop_
_entity_poly.entity_id
_entity_poly.type
_entity_poly.pdbx_seq_one_letter_code
_entity_poly.pdbx_strand_id
1 'polypeptide(L)'
;MILKLSRNTMYIRQATKDDLDDIVEIHFAAFHDEPDMDYPFPHRREFPDFMKVSTKKRFRSYLAEPEIYSAMVACSKTDDVQKIMKPVAYAAWLPNVNMASPQNASGGLPQPRIGHPTHTPAWRETTANARKTYFDEIYGGRKIELLLLGTRPEYRHRGGASKLVRWGMEMAREHEKTAVVLAGFSGTKFYLKLGFRLVGDIHIQLEGEEDKMDISALVYEQN
;
A
#
# COMPACT_ATOMS: atom_id res chain seq x y z
N MET A 1 -3.86 38.71 -17.83
CA MET A 1 -2.52 38.09 -17.79
C MET A 1 -2.61 36.79 -17.00
N ILE A 2 -2.60 35.64 -17.69
CA ILE A 2 -2.77 34.33 -17.05
C ILE A 2 -1.43 33.94 -16.43
N LEU A 3 -1.30 34.05 -15.11
CA LEU A 3 -0.25 33.38 -14.37
C LEU A 3 -0.51 31.86 -14.47
N LYS A 4 0.13 31.20 -15.43
CA LYS A 4 0.29 29.75 -15.40
C LYS A 4 1.10 29.42 -14.16
N LEU A 5 0.39 29.08 -13.08
CA LEU A 5 0.97 28.54 -11.86
C LEU A 5 1.94 27.41 -12.26
N SER A 6 3.19 27.59 -11.84
CA SER A 6 4.28 26.62 -11.89
C SER A 6 3.74 25.18 -11.79
N ARG A 7 3.90 24.37 -12.84
CA ARG A 7 3.65 22.93 -12.76
C ARG A 7 4.42 22.41 -11.55
N ASN A 8 3.71 21.91 -10.54
CA ASN A 8 4.32 21.33 -9.37
C ASN A 8 5.13 20.10 -9.84
N THR A 9 6.45 20.23 -9.93
CA THR A 9 7.31 19.18 -10.52
C THR A 9 7.46 18.03 -9.54
N MET A 10 6.61 17.01 -9.68
CA MET A 10 6.70 15.77 -8.94
C MET A 10 7.36 14.68 -9.80
N TYR A 11 8.43 14.08 -9.29
CA TYR A 11 9.12 12.95 -9.91
C TYR A 11 9.05 11.73 -9.01
N ILE A 12 9.30 10.55 -9.57
CA ILE A 12 9.43 9.30 -8.79
C ILE A 12 10.85 8.77 -8.90
N ARG A 13 11.31 8.07 -7.86
CA ARG A 13 12.57 7.33 -7.84
C ARG A 13 12.47 6.13 -6.93
N GLN A 14 13.43 5.21 -7.04
CA GLN A 14 13.60 4.16 -6.07
C GLN A 14 13.89 4.77 -4.69
N ALA A 15 13.30 4.18 -3.66
CA ALA A 15 13.53 4.54 -2.28
C ALA A 15 14.91 4.05 -1.82
N THR A 16 15.58 4.81 -0.97
CA THR A 16 16.82 4.43 -0.30
C THR A 16 16.59 4.28 1.20
N LYS A 17 17.60 3.77 1.92
CA LYS A 17 17.55 3.65 3.39
C LYS A 17 17.36 5.01 4.08
N ASP A 18 17.79 6.10 3.46
CA ASP A 18 17.65 7.46 3.99
C ASP A 18 16.20 7.96 3.94
N ASP A 19 15.36 7.37 3.08
CA ASP A 19 13.93 7.70 3.01
C ASP A 19 13.10 7.02 4.10
N LEU A 20 13.69 6.14 4.93
CA LEU A 20 12.94 5.30 5.87
C LEU A 20 12.07 6.14 6.81
N ASP A 21 12.62 7.22 7.37
CA ASP A 21 11.87 8.05 8.30
C ASP A 21 10.77 8.85 7.60
N ASP A 22 11.03 9.41 6.40
CA ASP A 22 10.01 10.07 5.58
C ASP A 22 8.89 9.08 5.20
N ILE A 23 9.20 7.85 4.79
CA ILE A 23 8.21 6.81 4.43
C ILE A 23 7.34 6.44 5.64
N VAL A 24 7.95 6.29 6.83
CA VAL A 24 7.20 6.02 8.05
C VAL A 24 6.24 7.18 8.34
N GLU A 25 6.70 8.43 8.28
CA GLU A 25 5.83 9.60 8.47
C GLU A 25 4.70 9.68 7.45
N ILE A 26 4.99 9.42 6.17
CA ILE A 26 3.97 9.35 5.10
C ILE A 26 2.95 8.25 5.43
N HIS A 27 3.38 7.07 5.89
CA HIS A 27 2.48 5.99 6.26
C HIS A 27 1.54 6.40 7.40
N PHE A 28 2.06 6.98 8.47
CA PHE A 28 1.20 7.47 9.55
C PHE A 28 0.21 8.53 9.05
N ALA A 29 0.67 9.52 8.30
CA ALA A 29 -0.20 10.58 7.79
C ALA A 29 -1.25 10.05 6.79
N ALA A 30 -0.92 9.04 5.99
CA ALA A 30 -1.83 8.48 4.99
C ALA A 30 -2.91 7.58 5.63
N PHE A 31 -2.55 6.82 6.66
CA PHE A 31 -3.36 5.75 7.25
C PHE A 31 -3.96 6.11 8.63
N HIS A 32 -3.65 7.28 9.21
CA HIS A 32 -4.18 7.70 10.52
C HIS A 32 -5.72 7.68 10.57
N ASP A 33 -6.36 8.14 9.50
CA ASP A 33 -7.82 8.28 9.41
C ASP A 33 -8.45 7.28 8.43
N GLU A 34 -7.77 6.18 8.08
CA GLU A 34 -8.37 5.16 7.22
C GLU A 34 -9.38 4.31 8.03
N PRO A 35 -10.70 4.42 7.77
CA PRO A 35 -11.70 3.75 8.60
C PRO A 35 -11.63 2.23 8.46
N ASP A 36 -11.25 1.74 7.28
CA ASP A 36 -11.12 0.32 6.97
C ASP A 36 -10.14 -0.41 7.93
N MET A 37 -9.19 0.32 8.54
CA MET A 37 -8.21 -0.22 9.48
C MET A 37 -8.71 -0.29 10.93
N ASP A 38 -9.83 0.34 11.26
CA ASP A 38 -10.38 0.36 12.62
C ASP A 38 -11.07 -0.98 12.96
N TYR A 39 -11.64 -1.67 11.97
CA TYR A 39 -12.27 -2.99 12.16
C TYR A 39 -11.28 -4.05 12.69
N PRO A 40 -10.15 -4.33 12.01
CA PRO A 40 -9.17 -5.28 12.54
C PRO A 40 -8.33 -4.72 13.69
N PHE A 41 -8.09 -3.40 13.76
CA PHE A 41 -7.16 -2.78 14.70
C PHE A 41 -7.77 -1.61 15.49
N PRO A 42 -8.79 -1.85 16.33
CA PRO A 42 -9.53 -0.78 17.01
C PRO A 42 -8.63 0.08 17.93
N HIS A 43 -7.60 -0.51 18.55
CA HIS A 43 -6.69 0.17 19.48
C HIS A 43 -5.44 0.76 18.80
N ARG A 44 -5.39 0.83 17.45
CA ARG A 44 -4.18 1.29 16.73
C ARG A 44 -3.74 2.72 17.06
N ARG A 45 -4.66 3.55 17.54
CA ARG A 45 -4.39 4.95 17.94
C ARG A 45 -3.91 5.09 19.38
N GLU A 46 -4.11 4.06 20.22
CA GLU A 46 -3.70 4.08 21.63
C GLU A 46 -2.20 3.81 21.83
N PHE A 47 -1.55 3.19 20.84
CA PHE A 47 -0.14 2.79 20.90
C PHE A 47 0.69 3.35 19.73
N PRO A 48 0.76 4.67 19.55
CA PRO A 48 1.42 5.29 18.39
C PRO A 48 2.91 4.96 18.29
N ASP A 49 3.63 4.88 19.41
CA ASP A 49 5.07 4.56 19.41
C ASP A 49 5.34 3.11 19.01
N PHE A 50 4.53 2.17 19.51
CA PHE A 50 4.61 0.77 19.07
C PHE A 50 4.32 0.64 17.57
N MET A 51 3.27 1.31 17.09
CA MET A 51 2.94 1.31 15.67
C MET A 51 4.11 1.88 14.85
N LYS A 52 4.76 2.95 15.32
CA LYS A 52 5.93 3.55 14.65
C LYS A 52 7.09 2.56 14.57
N VAL A 53 7.43 1.90 15.67
CA VAL A 53 8.51 0.88 15.71
C VAL A 53 8.19 -0.29 14.76
N SER A 54 6.96 -0.80 14.81
CA SER A 54 6.52 -1.90 13.93
C SER A 54 6.56 -1.52 12.45
N THR A 55 6.03 -0.34 12.12
CA THR A 55 6.03 0.21 10.76
C THR A 55 7.45 0.44 10.25
N LYS A 56 8.33 1.00 11.09
CA LYS A 56 9.75 1.21 10.76
C LYS A 56 10.48 -0.11 10.52
N LYS A 57 10.20 -1.16 11.32
CA LYS A 57 10.75 -2.50 11.09
C LYS A 57 10.32 -3.08 9.74
N ARG A 58 9.02 -2.96 9.39
CA ARG A 58 8.47 -3.42 8.11
C ARG A 58 9.07 -2.68 6.91
N PHE A 59 9.14 -1.35 6.94
CA PHE A 59 9.74 -0.62 5.81
C PHE A 59 11.25 -0.82 5.72
N ARG A 60 11.94 -1.02 6.85
CA ARG A 60 13.36 -1.35 6.84
C ARG A 60 13.63 -2.67 6.09
N SER A 61 12.77 -3.69 6.21
CA SER A 61 12.95 -4.94 5.44
C SER A 61 12.72 -4.71 3.94
N TYR A 62 11.68 -3.97 3.55
CA TYR A 62 11.46 -3.62 2.13
C TYR A 62 12.64 -2.88 1.49
N LEU A 63 13.32 -2.02 2.26
CA LEU A 63 14.49 -1.27 1.79
C LEU A 63 15.80 -2.07 1.87
N ALA A 64 15.83 -3.15 2.64
CA ALA A 64 17.01 -3.99 2.82
C ALA A 64 17.09 -5.14 1.82
N GLU A 65 15.96 -5.55 1.23
CA GLU A 65 15.82 -6.68 0.30
C GLU A 65 15.31 -6.18 -1.09
N PRO A 66 16.08 -5.33 -1.80
CA PRO A 66 15.66 -4.77 -3.10
C PRO A 66 15.52 -5.81 -4.22
N GLU A 67 16.08 -7.00 -4.04
CA GLU A 67 15.88 -8.16 -4.89
C GLU A 67 14.48 -8.78 -4.72
N ILE A 68 13.86 -8.61 -3.55
CA ILE A 68 12.52 -9.12 -3.24
C ILE A 68 11.47 -8.02 -3.42
N TYR A 69 11.74 -6.80 -2.97
CA TYR A 69 10.79 -5.70 -2.97
C TYR A 69 11.23 -4.56 -3.86
N SER A 70 10.25 -3.90 -4.49
CA SER A 70 10.45 -2.64 -5.20
C SER A 70 9.76 -1.50 -4.45
N ALA A 71 10.53 -0.75 -3.67
CA ALA A 71 10.07 0.43 -2.95
C ALA A 71 10.35 1.69 -3.77
N MET A 72 9.29 2.45 -4.07
CA MET A 72 9.35 3.69 -4.85
C MET A 72 8.80 4.86 -4.04
N VAL A 73 9.36 6.05 -4.23
CA VAL A 73 8.87 7.31 -3.64
C VAL A 73 8.55 8.33 -4.72
N ALA A 74 7.49 9.11 -4.50
CA ALA A 74 7.25 10.33 -5.27
C ALA A 74 7.76 11.52 -4.46
N CYS A 75 8.65 12.30 -5.06
CA CYS A 75 9.26 13.47 -4.44
C CYS A 75 8.61 14.75 -4.97
N SER A 76 8.32 15.67 -4.06
CA SER A 76 7.83 17.02 -4.36
C SER A 76 8.59 18.04 -3.54
N LYS A 77 8.60 19.30 -3.98
CA LYS A 77 9.07 20.41 -3.15
C LYS A 77 8.22 20.47 -1.89
N THR A 78 8.87 20.46 -0.73
CA THR A 78 8.23 20.68 0.58
C THR A 78 8.28 22.14 0.95
N ASP A 79 7.11 22.75 1.07
CA ASP A 79 6.82 24.16 1.40
C ASP A 79 7.62 25.23 0.60
N ASP A 80 7.02 26.39 0.42
CA ASP A 80 7.58 27.44 -0.45
C ASP A 80 8.90 28.04 0.07
N VAL A 81 9.20 27.83 1.36
CA VAL A 81 10.36 28.40 2.06
C VAL A 81 11.64 27.60 1.81
N GLN A 82 11.60 26.27 1.96
CA GLN A 82 12.81 25.44 1.89
C GLN A 82 13.05 24.85 0.49
N LYS A 83 11.98 24.65 -0.32
CA LYS A 83 12.06 24.07 -1.68
C LYS A 83 12.86 22.75 -1.76
N ILE A 84 12.93 21.99 -0.68
CA ILE A 84 13.64 20.70 -0.64
C ILE A 84 12.77 19.65 -1.31
N MET A 85 13.35 18.83 -2.19
CA MET A 85 12.65 17.67 -2.75
C MET A 85 12.68 16.54 -1.74
N LYS A 86 11.53 16.24 -1.12
CA LYS A 86 11.40 15.10 -0.21
C LYS A 86 10.32 14.13 -0.69
N PRO A 87 10.39 12.85 -0.28
CA PRO A 87 9.27 11.93 -0.42
C PRO A 87 7.97 12.52 0.16
N VAL A 88 6.89 12.44 -0.62
CA VAL A 88 5.53 12.84 -0.19
C VAL A 88 4.50 11.73 -0.44
N ALA A 89 4.88 10.71 -1.18
CA ALA A 89 4.15 9.47 -1.37
C ALA A 89 5.13 8.31 -1.55
N TYR A 90 4.70 7.09 -1.25
CA TYR A 90 5.48 5.88 -1.47
C TYR A 90 4.60 4.75 -1.99
N ALA A 91 5.21 3.78 -2.67
CA ALA A 91 4.62 2.50 -3.01
C ALA A 91 5.62 1.37 -2.75
N ALA A 92 5.15 0.24 -2.22
CA ALA A 92 5.93 -0.98 -2.09
C ALA A 92 5.29 -2.08 -2.94
N TRP A 93 6.06 -2.60 -3.89
CA TRP A 93 5.67 -3.68 -4.79
C TRP A 93 6.44 -4.96 -4.48
N LEU A 94 5.82 -6.10 -4.73
CA LEU A 94 6.41 -7.42 -4.71
C LEU A 94 6.46 -7.99 -6.14
N PRO A 95 7.58 -7.85 -6.87
CA PRO A 95 7.69 -8.25 -8.28
C PRO A 95 7.78 -9.76 -8.48
N ASN A 96 8.27 -10.48 -7.48
CA ASN A 96 8.36 -11.93 -7.51
C ASN A 96 7.86 -12.52 -6.19
N VAL A 97 6.60 -12.93 -6.20
CA VAL A 97 5.94 -13.51 -5.04
C VAL A 97 6.59 -14.81 -4.56
N ASN A 98 7.33 -15.51 -5.42
CA ASN A 98 8.06 -16.73 -5.04
C ASN A 98 9.33 -16.44 -4.23
N MET A 99 9.81 -15.20 -4.24
CA MET A 99 10.98 -14.79 -3.44
C MET A 99 10.61 -14.27 -2.06
N ALA A 100 9.33 -13.92 -1.83
CA ALA A 100 8.89 -13.55 -0.50
C ALA A 100 8.77 -14.80 0.39
N SER A 101 9.59 -14.88 1.45
CA SER A 101 9.37 -15.88 2.50
C SER A 101 8.03 -15.60 3.23
N PRO A 102 7.24 -16.63 3.59
CA PRO A 102 6.04 -16.47 4.42
C PRO A 102 6.30 -15.69 5.72
N GLN A 103 7.53 -15.78 6.25
CA GLN A 103 7.97 -15.08 7.46
C GLN A 103 8.19 -13.57 7.25
N ASN A 104 8.47 -13.14 6.02
CA ASN A 104 8.69 -11.73 5.66
C ASN A 104 7.36 -11.02 5.31
N ALA A 105 6.33 -11.75 4.91
CA ALA A 105 4.98 -11.22 4.67
C ALA A 105 4.26 -10.83 5.97
N SER A 106 4.50 -11.60 7.05
CA SER A 106 4.05 -11.28 8.40
C SER A 106 5.12 -10.49 9.14
N GLY A 107 5.23 -9.18 8.87
CA GLY A 107 6.12 -8.27 9.61
C GLY A 107 5.94 -8.43 11.13
N GLY A 108 6.80 -9.24 11.73
CA GLY A 108 6.50 -9.89 13.00
C GLY A 108 6.50 -8.93 14.18
N LEU A 109 5.41 -8.97 14.96
CA LEU A 109 5.39 -8.78 16.41
C LEU A 109 4.22 -9.61 17.01
N PRO A 110 4.38 -10.18 18.22
CA PRO A 110 3.30 -10.82 18.97
C PRO A 110 2.22 -9.77 19.33
N GLN A 111 0.95 -10.10 19.10
CA GLN A 111 -0.20 -9.22 19.30
C GLN A 111 -1.19 -9.85 20.27
N PRO A 112 -1.40 -9.20 21.43
CA PRO A 112 -2.74 -9.20 22.01
C PRO A 112 -3.27 -7.80 22.35
N ARG A 113 -2.65 -6.68 21.92
CA ARG A 113 -3.06 -5.33 22.37
C ARG A 113 -3.55 -4.34 21.30
N ILE A 114 -3.23 -4.50 20.01
CA ILE A 114 -3.72 -3.57 18.97
C ILE A 114 -4.84 -4.18 18.13
N GLY A 115 -4.67 -5.44 17.76
CA GLY A 115 -5.66 -6.18 17.01
C GLY A 115 -6.83 -6.62 17.88
N HIS A 116 -8.05 -6.54 17.34
CA HIS A 116 -9.20 -7.18 17.95
C HIS A 116 -8.98 -8.71 17.94
N PRO A 117 -9.23 -9.44 19.06
CA PRO A 117 -8.89 -10.86 19.17
C PRO A 117 -9.62 -11.75 18.15
N THR A 118 -10.77 -11.32 17.64
CA THR A 118 -11.54 -12.05 16.62
C THR A 118 -11.44 -11.42 15.23
N HIS A 119 -11.48 -10.08 15.11
CA HIS A 119 -11.43 -9.42 13.80
C HIS A 119 -10.05 -9.51 13.16
N THR A 120 -8.97 -9.47 13.93
CA THR A 120 -7.62 -9.57 13.35
C THR A 120 -7.38 -10.94 12.72
N PRO A 121 -7.65 -12.08 13.37
CA PRO A 121 -7.57 -13.38 12.72
C PRO A 121 -8.51 -13.49 11.50
N ALA A 122 -9.76 -13.06 11.61
CA ALA A 122 -10.73 -13.11 10.51
C ALA A 122 -10.27 -12.30 9.30
N TRP A 123 -9.76 -11.08 9.51
CA TRP A 123 -9.16 -10.27 8.47
C TRP A 123 -7.94 -10.93 7.83
N ARG A 124 -7.03 -11.50 8.63
CA ARG A 124 -5.83 -12.20 8.11
C ARG A 124 -6.20 -13.41 7.27
N GLU A 125 -7.12 -14.23 7.75
CA GLU A 125 -7.57 -15.44 7.06
C GLU A 125 -8.31 -15.08 5.78
N THR A 126 -9.26 -14.15 5.85
CA THR A 126 -10.07 -13.77 4.69
C THR A 126 -9.21 -13.10 3.61
N THR A 127 -8.28 -12.21 3.98
CA THR A 127 -7.37 -11.61 3.00
C THR A 127 -6.36 -12.60 2.41
N ALA A 128 -5.90 -13.59 3.18
CA ALA A 128 -5.07 -14.67 2.66
C ALA A 128 -5.84 -15.56 1.67
N ASN A 129 -7.08 -15.93 2.01
CA ASN A 129 -7.97 -16.69 1.11
C ASN A 129 -8.29 -15.90 -0.16
N ALA A 130 -8.58 -14.60 -0.03
CA ALA A 130 -8.83 -13.73 -1.18
C ALA A 130 -7.61 -13.65 -2.11
N ARG A 131 -6.41 -13.45 -1.56
CA ARG A 131 -5.17 -13.46 -2.34
C ARG A 131 -4.99 -14.80 -3.06
N LYS A 132 -5.25 -15.91 -2.37
CA LYS A 132 -5.17 -17.26 -2.96
C LYS A 132 -6.13 -17.41 -4.15
N THR A 133 -7.42 -17.17 -3.93
CA THR A 133 -8.48 -17.37 -4.92
C THR A 133 -8.37 -16.42 -6.11
N TYR A 134 -8.20 -15.12 -5.85
CA TYR A 134 -8.25 -14.12 -6.91
C TYR A 134 -6.91 -13.90 -7.61
N PHE A 135 -5.77 -14.21 -6.95
CA PHE A 135 -4.45 -13.94 -7.51
C PHE A 135 -3.54 -15.18 -7.65
N ASP A 136 -3.37 -15.98 -6.60
CA ASP A 136 -2.40 -17.10 -6.62
C ASP A 136 -2.84 -18.22 -7.58
N GLU A 137 -4.08 -18.68 -7.48
CA GLU A 137 -4.61 -19.77 -8.30
C GLU A 137 -4.72 -19.40 -9.80
N ILE A 138 -4.90 -18.11 -10.10
CA ILE A 138 -5.10 -17.61 -11.47
C ILE A 138 -3.77 -17.23 -12.14
N TYR A 139 -2.91 -16.48 -11.44
CA TYR A 139 -1.69 -15.91 -12.04
C TYR A 139 -0.39 -16.56 -11.52
N GLY A 140 -0.41 -17.23 -10.36
CA GLY A 140 0.78 -17.87 -9.78
C GLY A 140 1.96 -16.91 -9.66
N GLY A 141 3.11 -17.28 -10.26
CA GLY A 141 4.33 -16.45 -10.32
C GLY A 141 4.30 -15.33 -11.38
N ARG A 142 3.26 -15.27 -12.23
CA ARG A 142 3.08 -14.23 -13.28
C ARG A 142 2.35 -12.98 -12.76
N LYS A 143 2.40 -12.73 -11.45
CA LYS A 143 1.87 -11.51 -10.85
C LYS A 143 2.95 -10.64 -10.21
N ILE A 144 2.65 -9.35 -10.14
CA ILE A 144 3.35 -8.36 -9.32
C ILE A 144 2.30 -7.73 -8.40
N GLU A 145 2.51 -7.81 -7.09
CA GLU A 145 1.54 -7.33 -6.11
C GLU A 145 1.92 -5.95 -5.56
N LEU A 146 0.97 -5.02 -5.55
CA LEU A 146 1.09 -3.78 -4.79
C LEU A 146 0.76 -4.07 -3.32
N LEU A 147 1.76 -4.01 -2.44
CA LEU A 147 1.60 -4.31 -1.03
C LEU A 147 1.05 -3.11 -0.25
N LEU A 148 1.59 -1.92 -0.50
CA LEU A 148 1.24 -0.70 0.20
C LEU A 148 1.40 0.52 -0.70
N LEU A 149 0.49 1.48 -0.56
CA LEU A 149 0.52 2.78 -1.23
C LEU A 149 0.09 3.87 -0.25
N GLY A 150 0.91 4.89 -0.05
CA GLY A 150 0.61 5.99 0.86
C GLY A 150 0.92 7.34 0.25
N THR A 151 0.13 8.36 0.56
CA THR A 151 0.37 9.76 0.16
C THR A 151 0.00 10.70 1.29
N ARG A 152 0.90 11.63 1.64
CA ARG A 152 0.61 12.66 2.66
C ARG A 152 -0.65 13.43 2.28
N PRO A 153 -1.58 13.69 3.21
CA PRO A 153 -2.86 14.35 2.91
C PRO A 153 -2.72 15.63 2.08
N GLU A 154 -1.74 16.48 2.38
CA GLU A 154 -1.53 17.78 1.72
C GLU A 154 -1.05 17.65 0.26
N TYR A 155 -0.58 16.46 -0.13
CA TYR A 155 -0.07 16.13 -1.47
C TYR A 155 -1.00 15.19 -2.25
N ARG A 156 -2.17 14.84 -1.69
CA ARG A 156 -3.21 14.08 -2.41
C ARG A 156 -3.72 14.87 -3.61
N HIS A 157 -4.25 14.14 -4.61
CA HIS A 157 -4.76 14.71 -5.86
C HIS A 157 -3.74 15.49 -6.71
N ARG A 158 -2.43 15.33 -6.44
CA ARG A 158 -1.33 15.92 -7.24
C ARG A 158 -0.60 14.92 -8.15
N GLY A 159 -1.14 13.70 -8.28
CA GLY A 159 -0.66 12.69 -9.23
C GLY A 159 0.49 11.78 -8.74
N GLY A 160 0.97 11.93 -7.50
CA GLY A 160 2.06 11.11 -6.95
C GLY A 160 1.73 9.62 -6.88
N ALA A 161 0.61 9.28 -6.24
CA ALA A 161 0.10 7.92 -6.19
C ALA A 161 -0.09 7.33 -7.61
N SER A 162 -0.66 8.10 -8.55
CA SER A 162 -0.85 7.64 -9.92
C SER A 162 0.48 7.35 -10.64
N LYS A 163 1.51 8.18 -10.45
CA LYS A 163 2.85 7.92 -11.02
C LYS A 163 3.47 6.65 -10.45
N LEU A 164 3.37 6.45 -9.14
CA LEU A 164 3.89 5.25 -8.45
C LEU A 164 3.17 3.98 -8.89
N VAL A 165 1.85 4.03 -9.07
CA VAL A 165 1.10 2.86 -9.53
C VAL A 165 1.39 2.55 -10.99
N ARG A 166 1.44 3.57 -11.86
CA ARG A 166 1.80 3.38 -13.27
C ARG A 166 3.20 2.83 -13.47
N TRP A 167 4.15 3.18 -12.59
CA TRP A 167 5.48 2.57 -12.62
C TRP A 167 5.42 1.05 -12.38
N GLY A 168 4.63 0.59 -11.40
CA GLY A 168 4.45 -0.85 -11.16
C GLY A 168 3.67 -1.56 -12.26
N MET A 169 2.69 -0.88 -12.87
CA MET A 169 1.99 -1.38 -14.06
C MET A 169 2.95 -1.54 -15.25
N GLU A 170 3.87 -0.59 -15.44
CA GLU A 170 4.89 -0.65 -16.48
C GLU A 170 5.89 -1.78 -16.22
N MET A 171 6.34 -1.95 -14.97
CA MET A 171 7.17 -3.09 -14.58
C MET A 171 6.46 -4.42 -14.85
N ALA A 172 5.17 -4.53 -14.54
CA ALA A 172 4.38 -5.71 -14.88
C ALA A 172 4.28 -5.90 -16.41
N ARG A 173 4.17 -4.78 -17.15
CA ARG A 173 4.14 -4.78 -18.61
C ARG A 173 5.40 -5.36 -19.23
N GLU A 174 6.55 -4.83 -18.81
CA GLU A 174 7.88 -5.22 -19.30
C GLU A 174 8.23 -6.69 -19.01
N HIS A 175 7.68 -7.26 -17.93
CA HIS A 175 7.94 -8.64 -17.52
C HIS A 175 6.83 -9.62 -17.92
N GLU A 176 5.86 -9.20 -18.74
CA GLU A 176 4.71 -10.01 -19.15
C GLU A 176 3.91 -10.58 -17.96
N LYS A 177 3.81 -9.78 -16.89
CA LYS A 177 3.10 -10.11 -15.66
C LYS A 177 1.83 -9.27 -15.51
N THR A 178 0.96 -9.72 -14.60
CA THR A 178 -0.27 -9.03 -14.19
C THR A 178 -0.03 -8.24 -12.90
N ALA A 179 -0.38 -6.96 -12.88
CA ALA A 179 -0.34 -6.18 -11.64
C ALA A 179 -1.62 -6.44 -10.82
N VAL A 180 -1.48 -6.71 -9.53
CA VAL A 180 -2.61 -7.03 -8.65
C VAL A 180 -2.58 -6.23 -7.35
N VAL A 181 -3.73 -5.99 -6.74
CA VAL A 181 -3.86 -5.31 -5.44
C VAL A 181 -5.13 -5.74 -4.71
N LEU A 182 -5.02 -6.00 -3.41
CA LEU A 182 -6.17 -5.94 -2.49
C LEU A 182 -6.28 -4.51 -1.98
N ALA A 183 -7.40 -3.84 -2.28
CA ALA A 183 -7.63 -2.45 -1.89
C ALA A 183 -8.73 -2.39 -0.83
N GLY A 184 -8.53 -1.56 0.21
CA GLY A 184 -9.64 -1.11 1.04
C GLY A 184 -10.67 -0.35 0.20
N PHE A 185 -11.92 -0.36 0.63
CA PHE A 185 -13.05 0.23 -0.09
C PHE A 185 -12.79 1.67 -0.54
N SER A 186 -12.14 2.47 0.32
CA SER A 186 -11.79 3.86 0.03
C SER A 186 -10.82 4.04 -1.16
N GLY A 187 -9.98 3.04 -1.43
CA GLY A 187 -8.99 3.02 -2.50
C GLY A 187 -9.50 2.47 -3.83
N THR A 188 -10.58 1.67 -3.85
CA THR A 188 -11.05 0.94 -5.04
C THR A 188 -11.29 1.85 -6.24
N LYS A 189 -12.00 2.97 -6.06
CA LYS A 189 -12.29 3.93 -7.15
C LYS A 189 -11.03 4.54 -7.77
N PHE A 190 -9.95 4.66 -7.00
CA PHE A 190 -8.67 5.16 -7.51
C PHE A 190 -8.04 4.17 -8.48
N TYR A 191 -7.99 2.87 -8.14
CA TYR A 191 -7.42 1.83 -9.01
C TYR A 191 -8.25 1.62 -10.28
N LEU A 192 -9.59 1.64 -10.17
CA LEU A 192 -10.48 1.55 -11.33
C LEU A 192 -10.20 2.67 -12.36
N LYS A 193 -9.97 3.91 -11.90
CA LYS A 193 -9.60 5.03 -12.78
C LYS A 193 -8.24 4.86 -13.47
N LEU A 194 -7.36 4.04 -12.91
CA LEU A 194 -6.06 3.72 -13.52
C LEU A 194 -6.14 2.56 -14.52
N GLY A 195 -7.30 1.92 -14.66
CA GLY A 195 -7.54 0.82 -15.60
C GLY A 195 -7.54 -0.56 -14.96
N PHE A 196 -7.43 -0.67 -13.62
CA PHE A 196 -7.65 -1.95 -12.96
C PHE A 196 -9.11 -2.37 -13.12
N ARG A 197 -9.34 -3.67 -13.28
CA ARG A 197 -10.67 -4.29 -13.22
C ARG A 197 -10.89 -4.95 -11.86
N LEU A 198 -12.11 -4.83 -11.36
CA LEU A 198 -12.56 -5.53 -10.16
C LEU A 198 -12.75 -7.02 -10.50
N VAL A 199 -12.18 -7.91 -9.68
CA VAL A 199 -12.27 -9.38 -9.88
C VAL A 199 -12.87 -10.11 -8.69
N GLY A 200 -13.03 -9.42 -7.56
CA GLY A 200 -13.66 -9.96 -6.38
C GLY A 200 -13.97 -8.85 -5.37
N ASP A 201 -15.10 -8.99 -4.71
CA ASP A 201 -15.45 -8.22 -3.51
C ASP A 201 -15.42 -9.17 -2.31
N ILE A 202 -14.79 -8.70 -1.23
CA ILE A 202 -14.54 -9.49 -0.03
C ILE A 202 -15.17 -8.75 1.13
N HIS A 203 -16.16 -9.39 1.75
CA HIS A 203 -16.88 -8.88 2.90
C HIS A 203 -16.40 -9.60 4.16
N ILE A 204 -15.86 -8.85 5.12
CA ILE A 204 -15.43 -9.37 6.42
C ILE A 204 -16.41 -8.85 7.46
N GLN A 205 -17.19 -9.76 8.03
CA GLN A 205 -18.18 -9.51 9.09
C GLN A 205 -18.32 -10.80 9.88
N LEU A 206 -18.19 -10.76 11.21
CA LEU A 206 -18.46 -11.94 12.02
C LEU A 206 -19.95 -12.06 12.33
N GLU A 207 -20.36 -13.29 12.65
CA GLU A 207 -21.76 -13.61 12.93
C GLU A 207 -22.31 -12.78 14.10
N GLY A 208 -23.42 -12.08 13.86
CA GLY A 208 -24.10 -11.28 14.88
C GLY A 208 -23.60 -9.84 15.05
N GLU A 209 -22.63 -9.40 14.24
CA GLU A 209 -22.09 -8.02 14.27
C GLU A 209 -22.75 -7.13 13.21
N GLU A 210 -22.91 -5.83 13.50
CA GLU A 210 -23.28 -4.83 12.47
C GLU A 210 -22.06 -4.29 11.72
N ASP A 211 -20.92 -4.22 12.41
CA ASP A 211 -19.66 -3.73 11.86
C ASP A 211 -19.10 -4.68 10.80
N LYS A 212 -18.54 -4.10 9.73
CA LYS A 212 -17.99 -4.86 8.61
C LYS A 212 -16.85 -4.11 7.94
N MET A 213 -16.04 -4.85 7.20
CA MET A 213 -14.97 -4.32 6.35
C MET A 213 -15.07 -4.90 4.95
N ASP A 214 -15.01 -4.02 3.95
CA ASP A 214 -15.04 -4.39 2.54
C ASP A 214 -13.64 -4.22 1.90
N ILE A 215 -13.21 -5.24 1.16
CA ILE A 215 -11.93 -5.25 0.42
C ILE A 215 -12.23 -5.64 -1.02
N SER A 216 -11.61 -4.95 -1.97
CA SER A 216 -11.71 -5.27 -3.39
C SER A 216 -10.43 -5.95 -3.88
N ALA A 217 -10.56 -7.08 -4.57
CA ALA A 217 -9.49 -7.67 -5.36
C ALA A 217 -9.51 -7.06 -6.77
N LEU A 218 -8.39 -6.44 -7.16
CA LEU A 218 -8.27 -5.72 -8.42
C LEU A 218 -7.05 -6.21 -9.20
N VAL A 219 -7.21 -6.32 -10.51
CA VAL A 219 -6.11 -6.71 -11.43
C VAL A 219 -6.00 -5.73 -12.58
N TYR A 220 -4.78 -5.54 -13.06
CA TYR A 220 -4.51 -4.83 -14.29
C TYR A 220 -3.83 -5.79 -15.26
N GLU A 221 -4.58 -6.16 -16.29
CA GLU A 221 -4.11 -6.95 -17.43
C GLU A 221 -3.95 -6.02 -18.61
N GLN A 222 -2.93 -6.29 -19.43
CA GLN A 222 -2.81 -5.62 -20.71
C GLN A 222 -3.91 -6.13 -21.64
N ASN A 223 -4.56 -5.20 -22.34
CA ASN A 223 -5.28 -5.50 -23.56
C ASN A 223 -4.30 -5.54 -24.74
#